data_AF-A0A7J6RNL0-F1
#
_entry.id   AF-A0A7J6RNL0-F1
#
_cell.length_a   1.000
_cell.length_b   1.000
_cell.length_c   1.000
_cell.angle_alpha   90.00
_cell.angle_beta   90.00
_cell.angle_gamma   90.00
#
_symmetry.space_group_name_H-M   'P 1'
#
loop_
_entity.id
_entity.type
_entity.pdbx_description
1 polymer ?
#
loop_
_entity_poly.entity_id
_entity_poly.type
_entity_poly.pdbx_seq_one_letter_code
_entity_poly.pdbx_strand_id
1 'polypeptide(L)'
;MPAFEGDGNYIADGGAILQKLWEGHKWKEIKNCPGRYVSPRNRTICSLTPTEVLDSLIGSVRWVPVTSTTTPSAVVGRLGSRVISRGAHMTASTSKDACWFFAFCDGGGLITYEKADGIFVHTLNTESGLMRKINAVAASELSQALQLNKIDRWILNVLSFLDDASQNAGAYPLIVTTKRFLNYF
;
A
#
# COMPACT_ATOMS: atom_id res chain seq x y z
N MET A 1 -8.70 -11.47 12.63
CA MET A 1 -7.78 -11.97 11.58
C MET A 1 -6.36 -11.76 12.06
N PRO A 2 -5.40 -12.64 11.74
CA PRO A 2 -4.03 -12.42 12.17
C PRO A 2 -3.53 -11.10 11.60
N ALA A 3 -2.90 -10.30 12.47
CA ALA A 3 -2.29 -9.05 12.08
C ALA A 3 -0.98 -9.33 11.33
N PHE A 4 -0.45 -8.33 10.62
CA PHE A 4 0.85 -8.46 9.97
C PHE A 4 1.96 -8.72 11.01
N GLU A 5 2.80 -9.73 10.78
CA GLU A 5 3.97 -10.04 11.62
C GLU A 5 5.27 -9.69 10.90
N GLY A 6 5.35 -9.98 9.59
CA GLY A 6 6.46 -9.57 8.74
C GLY A 6 7.82 -10.07 9.20
N ASP A 7 8.75 -9.13 9.38
CA ASP A 7 10.10 -9.32 9.93
C ASP A 7 10.16 -9.12 11.47
N GLY A 8 9.02 -8.89 12.12
CA GLY A 8 8.92 -8.60 13.54
C GLY A 8 9.12 -7.12 13.93
N ASN A 9 9.50 -6.25 13.00
CA ASN A 9 9.75 -4.83 13.32
C ASN A 9 8.46 -3.99 13.37
N TYR A 10 7.43 -4.39 12.64
CA TYR A 10 6.16 -3.64 12.47
C TYR A 10 4.94 -4.50 12.78
N ILE A 11 4.97 -5.20 13.92
CA ILE A 11 3.89 -6.10 14.34
C ILE A 11 2.56 -5.35 14.42
N ALA A 12 1.55 -5.90 13.75
CA ALA A 12 0.22 -5.33 13.60
C ALA A 12 0.10 -4.04 12.76
N ASP A 13 1.13 -3.67 12.00
CA ASP A 13 1.09 -2.55 11.04
C ASP A 13 0.62 -3.00 9.64
N GLY A 14 -0.55 -3.63 9.62
CA GLY A 14 -1.14 -4.22 8.43
C GLY A 14 -1.99 -5.44 8.76
N GLY A 15 -2.54 -6.05 7.70
CA GLY A 15 -3.51 -7.13 7.83
C GLY A 15 -3.06 -8.49 7.32
N ALA A 16 -4.02 -9.41 7.28
CA ALA A 16 -3.81 -10.77 6.80
C ALA A 16 -3.49 -10.80 5.30
N ILE A 17 -4.02 -9.85 4.51
CA ILE A 17 -3.67 -9.74 3.08
C ILE A 17 -2.18 -9.39 2.92
N LEU A 18 -1.70 -8.43 3.70
CA LEU A 18 -0.29 -8.03 3.69
C LEU A 18 0.61 -9.21 4.10
N GLN A 19 0.21 -9.94 5.15
CA GLN A 19 0.94 -11.12 5.65
C GLN A 19 1.03 -12.23 4.59
N LYS A 20 -0.05 -12.51 3.85
CA LYS A 20 -0.01 -13.49 2.74
C LYS A 20 0.99 -13.09 1.65
N LEU A 21 1.02 -11.81 1.29
CA LEU A 21 1.97 -11.29 0.30
C LEU A 21 3.41 -11.33 0.82
N TRP A 22 3.61 -11.13 2.13
CA TRP A 22 4.89 -11.34 2.80
C TRP A 22 5.37 -12.78 2.70
N GLU A 23 4.51 -13.76 2.98
CA GLU A 23 4.85 -15.19 2.96
C GLU A 23 5.11 -15.72 1.54
N GLY A 24 4.49 -15.12 0.52
CA GLY A 24 4.63 -15.56 -0.88
C GLY A 24 5.97 -15.20 -1.54
N HIS A 25 6.71 -14.21 -1.02
CA HIS A 25 7.94 -13.74 -1.66
C HIS A 25 9.01 -13.33 -0.64
N LYS A 26 10.28 -13.34 -1.08
CA LYS A 26 11.35 -12.75 -0.27
C LYS A 26 11.30 -11.24 -0.38
N TRP A 27 11.11 -10.58 0.77
CA TRP A 27 11.08 -9.14 0.90
C TRP A 27 12.29 -8.65 1.70
N LYS A 28 12.82 -7.49 1.31
CA LYS A 28 13.91 -6.82 2.01
C LYS A 28 13.56 -5.36 2.20
N GLU A 29 13.69 -4.88 3.42
CA GLU A 29 13.41 -3.49 3.75
C GLU A 29 14.35 -2.55 2.98
N ILE A 30 13.80 -1.45 2.49
CA ILE A 30 14.56 -0.38 1.84
C ILE A 30 15.28 0.43 2.93
N LYS A 31 16.59 0.63 2.75
CA LYS A 31 17.39 1.46 3.66
C LYS A 31 16.75 2.85 3.81
N ASN A 32 16.59 3.30 5.06
CA ASN A 32 15.99 4.59 5.43
C ASN A 32 14.53 4.78 4.97
N CYS A 33 13.81 3.70 4.73
CA CYS A 33 12.40 3.72 4.32
C CYS A 33 11.61 2.71 5.18
N PRO A 34 11.42 2.99 6.47
CA PRO A 34 10.91 2.01 7.43
C PRO A 34 9.54 1.42 7.02
N GLY A 35 9.41 0.11 7.07
CA GLY A 35 8.16 -0.58 6.72
C GLY A 35 7.86 -0.61 5.23
N ARG A 36 8.84 -0.31 4.36
CA ARG A 36 8.77 -0.45 2.90
C ARG A 36 9.79 -1.47 2.43
N TYR A 37 9.33 -2.47 1.70
CA TYR A 37 10.15 -3.62 1.32
C TYR A 37 10.13 -3.82 -0.19
N VAL A 38 11.25 -4.24 -0.76
CA VAL A 38 11.37 -4.66 -2.16
C VAL A 38 11.59 -6.16 -2.23
N SER A 39 11.32 -6.79 -3.36
CA SER A 39 11.77 -8.16 -3.62
C SER A 39 13.03 -8.13 -4.50
N PRO A 40 14.24 -8.04 -3.92
CA PRO A 40 15.44 -7.87 -4.71
C PRO A 40 15.73 -9.13 -5.53
N ARG A 41 16.06 -8.94 -6.82
CA ARG A 41 16.46 -10.01 -7.75
C ARG A 41 15.37 -11.06 -8.04
N ASN A 42 14.11 -10.78 -7.73
CA ASN A 42 12.99 -11.63 -8.10
C ASN A 42 12.50 -11.25 -9.52
N ARG A 43 13.11 -11.84 -10.54
CA ARG A 43 12.76 -11.53 -11.94
C ARG A 43 11.31 -11.89 -12.27
N THR A 44 10.78 -12.95 -11.66
CA THR A 44 9.41 -13.42 -11.89
C THR A 44 8.40 -12.39 -11.42
N ILE A 45 8.53 -11.85 -10.20
CA ILE A 45 7.56 -10.85 -9.72
C ILE A 45 7.68 -9.56 -10.53
N CYS A 46 8.87 -9.16 -10.95
CA CYS A 46 9.10 -7.95 -11.74
C CYS A 46 8.50 -7.97 -13.15
N SER A 47 8.13 -9.14 -13.68
CA SER A 47 7.41 -9.26 -14.96
C SER A 47 5.89 -9.29 -14.80
N LEU A 48 5.38 -9.26 -13.56
CA LEU A 48 3.95 -9.29 -13.28
C LEU A 48 3.42 -7.87 -13.07
N THR A 49 2.26 -7.58 -13.62
CA THR A 49 1.47 -6.41 -13.27
C THR A 49 1.09 -6.46 -11.78
N PRO A 50 0.78 -5.32 -11.13
CA PRO A 50 0.38 -5.34 -9.73
C PRO A 50 -0.87 -6.19 -9.46
N THR A 51 -1.81 -6.27 -10.41
CA THR A 51 -2.99 -7.13 -10.28
C THR A 51 -2.63 -8.61 -10.36
N GLU A 52 -1.72 -9.01 -11.25
CA GLU A 52 -1.25 -10.40 -11.33
C GLU A 52 -0.48 -10.82 -10.06
N VAL A 53 0.32 -9.93 -9.48
CA VAL A 53 0.95 -10.18 -8.16
C VAL A 53 -0.13 -10.49 -7.12
N LEU A 54 -1.18 -9.67 -7.03
CA LEU A 54 -2.25 -9.84 -6.04
C LEU A 54 -3.13 -11.06 -6.31
N ASP A 55 -3.42 -11.36 -7.57
CA ASP A 55 -4.20 -12.54 -8.00
C ASP A 55 -3.47 -13.84 -7.64
N SER A 56 -2.14 -13.85 -7.74
CA SER A 56 -1.33 -15.04 -7.42
C SER A 56 -1.39 -15.46 -5.94
N LEU A 57 -1.89 -14.60 -5.04
CA LEU A 57 -1.79 -14.80 -3.58
C LEU A 57 -3.15 -14.87 -2.87
N ILE A 58 -4.18 -14.24 -3.44
CA ILE A 58 -5.48 -14.05 -2.78
C ILE A 58 -6.59 -14.86 -3.48
N GLY A 59 -6.26 -15.57 -4.58
CA GLY A 59 -7.22 -16.29 -5.42
C GLY A 59 -7.80 -15.39 -6.52
N SER A 60 -8.89 -15.81 -7.17
CA SER A 60 -9.50 -15.08 -8.28
C SER A 60 -10.14 -13.76 -7.84
N VAL A 61 -9.33 -12.70 -7.75
CA VAL A 61 -9.79 -11.34 -7.46
C VAL A 61 -10.44 -10.77 -8.70
N ARG A 62 -11.66 -10.24 -8.55
CA ARG A 62 -12.30 -9.46 -9.61
C ARG A 62 -11.89 -8.00 -9.47
N TRP A 63 -11.15 -7.50 -10.45
CA TRP A 63 -10.79 -6.08 -10.58
C TRP A 63 -11.90 -5.31 -11.30
N VAL A 64 -12.52 -4.36 -10.60
CA VAL A 64 -13.60 -3.53 -11.13
C VAL A 64 -13.09 -2.09 -11.26
N PRO A 65 -12.98 -1.53 -12.47
CA PRO A 65 -12.67 -0.12 -12.66
C PRO A 65 -13.71 0.76 -11.98
N VAL A 66 -13.25 1.81 -11.30
CA VAL A 66 -14.12 2.87 -10.79
C VAL A 66 -14.28 3.87 -11.91
N THR A 67 -15.49 4.01 -12.44
CA THR A 67 -15.83 5.04 -13.42
C THR A 67 -15.65 6.41 -12.78
N SER A 68 -14.50 7.03 -13.04
CA SER A 68 -14.19 8.41 -12.70
C SER A 68 -13.54 9.06 -13.92
N THR A 69 -13.90 10.31 -14.19
CA THR A 69 -13.22 11.15 -15.18
C THR A 69 -11.98 11.84 -14.60
N THR A 70 -11.67 11.61 -13.31
CA THR A 70 -10.56 12.24 -12.61
C THR A 70 -9.35 11.31 -12.51
N THR A 71 -8.15 11.88 -12.67
CA THR A 71 -6.88 11.23 -12.35
C THR A 71 -6.63 11.34 -10.83
N PRO A 72 -6.15 10.28 -10.15
CA PRO A 72 -5.74 8.99 -10.70
C PRO A 72 -6.91 8.04 -11.01
N SER A 73 -6.76 7.23 -12.06
CA SER A 73 -7.71 6.15 -12.38
C SER A 73 -7.73 5.14 -11.25
N ALA A 74 -8.92 4.68 -10.85
CA ALA A 74 -9.06 3.79 -9.70
C ALA A 74 -9.67 2.43 -10.06
N VAL A 75 -9.30 1.40 -9.29
CA VAL A 75 -9.82 0.03 -9.40
C VAL A 75 -10.17 -0.51 -8.01
N VAL A 76 -11.12 -1.44 -7.94
CA VAL A 76 -11.48 -2.13 -6.71
C VAL A 76 -11.31 -3.63 -6.90
N GLY A 77 -10.46 -4.24 -6.07
CA GLY A 77 -10.28 -5.69 -6.00
C GLY A 77 -11.33 -6.30 -5.07
N ARG A 78 -12.07 -7.28 -5.59
CA ARG A 78 -13.09 -8.02 -4.84
C ARG A 78 -12.86 -9.52 -4.82
N LEU A 79 -13.10 -10.13 -3.67
CA LEU A 79 -13.22 -11.58 -3.50
C LEU A 79 -14.68 -11.90 -3.16
N GLY A 80 -15.43 -12.41 -4.13
CA GLY A 80 -16.89 -12.50 -4.04
C GLY A 80 -17.53 -11.11 -3.89
N SER A 81 -18.36 -10.93 -2.87
CA SER A 81 -18.97 -9.63 -2.55
C SER A 81 -18.04 -8.69 -1.77
N ARG A 82 -16.95 -9.22 -1.19
CA ARG A 82 -16.08 -8.48 -0.29
C ARG A 82 -15.03 -7.68 -1.06
N VAL A 83 -14.90 -6.39 -0.72
CA VAL A 83 -13.76 -5.57 -1.15
C VAL A 83 -12.53 -5.96 -0.34
N ILE A 84 -11.43 -6.26 -1.02
CA ILE A 84 -10.15 -6.64 -0.39
C ILE A 84 -9.07 -5.57 -0.60
N SER A 85 -9.15 -4.80 -1.69
CA SER A 85 -8.18 -3.78 -2.02
C SER A 85 -8.78 -2.69 -2.89
N ARG A 86 -8.19 -1.50 -2.82
CA ARG A 86 -8.48 -0.36 -3.68
C ARG A 86 -7.18 0.09 -4.31
N GLY A 87 -7.17 0.18 -5.63
CA GLY A 87 -6.03 0.58 -6.43
C GLY A 87 -6.22 1.97 -7.04
N ALA A 88 -5.16 2.74 -7.15
CA ALA A 88 -5.09 4.02 -7.85
C ALA A 88 -3.85 4.06 -8.74
N HIS A 89 -4.01 4.45 -9.99
CA HIS A 89 -2.94 4.57 -10.97
C HIS A 89 -2.60 6.04 -11.22
N MET A 90 -1.40 6.44 -10.83
CA MET A 90 -0.81 7.72 -11.18
C MET A 90 -0.04 7.58 -12.48
N THR A 91 -0.44 8.35 -13.48
CA THR A 91 0.23 8.38 -14.78
C THR A 91 1.65 8.95 -14.67
N ALA A 92 2.53 8.51 -15.56
CA ALA A 92 3.89 9.05 -15.65
C ALA A 92 3.87 10.57 -15.93
N SER A 93 4.91 11.25 -15.47
CA SER A 93 5.23 12.63 -15.82
C SER A 93 6.66 12.72 -16.32
N THR A 94 7.09 13.90 -16.78
CA THR A 94 8.47 14.13 -17.25
C THR A 94 9.55 13.83 -16.20
N SER A 95 9.19 13.80 -14.91
CA SER A 95 10.12 13.57 -13.81
C SER A 95 9.83 12.32 -12.97
N LYS A 96 8.75 11.58 -13.27
CA LYS A 96 8.31 10.44 -12.46
C LYS A 96 7.72 9.33 -13.34
N ASP A 97 8.14 8.10 -13.07
CA ASP A 97 7.52 6.90 -13.63
C ASP A 97 6.04 6.81 -13.23
N ALA A 98 5.24 6.13 -14.05
CA ALA A 98 3.88 5.76 -13.68
C ALA A 98 3.93 4.85 -12.44
N CYS A 99 2.94 4.98 -11.56
CA CYS A 99 2.91 4.16 -10.36
C CYS A 99 1.49 3.83 -9.90
N TRP A 100 1.35 2.59 -9.45
CA TRP A 100 0.15 2.06 -8.83
C TRP A 100 0.28 2.07 -7.32
N PHE A 101 -0.78 2.47 -6.64
CA PHE A 101 -0.97 2.33 -5.21
C PHE A 101 -2.13 1.38 -4.97
N PHE A 102 -1.92 0.32 -4.22
CA PHE A 102 -2.98 -0.56 -3.73
C PHE A 102 -3.01 -0.51 -2.21
N ALA A 103 -4.12 -0.05 -1.64
CA ALA A 103 -4.40 -0.14 -0.21
C ALA A 103 -5.22 -1.40 0.08
N PHE A 104 -4.84 -2.17 1.08
CA PHE A 104 -5.60 -3.35 1.52
C PHE A 104 -6.64 -2.97 2.58
N CYS A 105 -7.81 -3.62 2.54
CA CYS A 105 -8.92 -3.28 3.43
C CYS A 105 -8.60 -3.53 4.91
N ASP A 106 -7.61 -4.38 5.19
CA ASP A 106 -7.17 -4.77 6.53
C ASP A 106 -5.80 -4.17 6.91
N GLY A 107 -5.28 -3.22 6.12
CA GLY A 107 -4.06 -2.45 6.41
C GLY A 107 -2.86 -2.83 5.55
N GLY A 108 -2.00 -1.84 5.30
CA GLY A 108 -0.87 -1.96 4.40
C GLY A 108 -1.25 -1.92 2.93
N GLY A 109 -0.29 -2.26 2.07
CA GLY A 109 -0.51 -2.21 0.63
C GLY A 109 0.69 -2.58 -0.23
N LEU A 110 0.46 -2.47 -1.54
CA LEU A 110 1.46 -2.66 -2.57
C LEU A 110 1.61 -1.37 -3.37
N ILE A 111 2.83 -0.89 -3.55
CA ILE A 111 3.13 0.23 -4.45
C ILE A 111 4.01 -0.31 -5.56
N THR A 112 3.59 -0.11 -6.80
CA THR A 112 4.28 -0.64 -7.97
C THR A 112 4.64 0.49 -8.91
N TYR A 113 5.94 0.64 -9.19
CA TYR A 113 6.41 1.53 -10.26
C TYR A 113 6.47 0.77 -11.57
N GLU A 114 5.97 1.38 -12.64
CA GLU A 114 6.04 0.87 -14.00
C GLU A 114 7.18 1.56 -14.74
N LYS A 115 8.21 0.80 -15.11
CA LYS A 115 9.35 1.28 -15.86
C LYS A 115 9.05 1.26 -17.36
N ALA A 116 9.73 2.13 -18.10
CA ALA A 116 9.53 2.27 -19.55
C ALA A 116 9.85 1.00 -20.37
N ASP A 117 10.61 0.07 -19.81
CA ASP A 117 10.96 -1.23 -20.39
C ASP A 117 9.92 -2.33 -20.09
N GLY A 118 8.79 -1.98 -19.47
CA GLY A 118 7.75 -2.92 -19.06
C GLY A 118 8.07 -3.69 -17.78
N ILE A 119 9.15 -3.33 -17.07
CA ILE A 119 9.51 -3.92 -15.79
C ILE A 119 8.74 -3.24 -14.66
N PHE A 120 8.22 -4.05 -13.73
CA PHE A 120 7.57 -3.56 -12.53
C PHE A 120 8.49 -3.63 -11.31
N VAL A 121 8.51 -2.55 -10.53
CA VAL A 121 9.17 -2.51 -9.22
C VAL A 121 8.10 -2.48 -8.14
N HIS A 122 7.80 -3.65 -7.59
CA HIS A 122 6.88 -3.81 -6.48
C HIS A 122 7.56 -3.49 -5.16
N THR A 123 6.89 -2.68 -4.35
CA THR A 123 7.24 -2.47 -2.95
C THR A 123 6.06 -2.87 -2.08
N LEU A 124 6.30 -3.79 -1.16
CA LEU A 124 5.37 -4.15 -0.10
C LEU A 124 5.46 -3.09 0.99
N ASN A 125 4.34 -2.57 1.44
CA ASN A 125 4.30 -1.52 2.43
C ASN A 125 3.41 -1.96 3.59
N THR A 126 3.97 -1.91 4.80
CA THR A 126 3.19 -1.78 6.03
C THR A 126 2.22 -0.61 5.92
N GLU A 127 1.22 -0.54 6.78
CA GLU A 127 0.28 0.57 6.73
C GLU A 127 0.97 1.91 6.97
N SER A 128 1.91 1.97 7.93
CA SER A 128 2.70 3.18 8.16
C SER A 128 3.58 3.55 6.98
N GLY A 129 4.25 2.58 6.36
CA GLY A 129 5.03 2.79 5.15
C GLY A 129 4.19 3.32 3.98
N LEU A 130 2.98 2.78 3.81
CA LEU A 130 2.04 3.20 2.78
C LEU A 130 1.55 4.63 3.02
N MET A 131 1.10 4.95 4.24
CA MET A 131 0.55 6.27 4.57
C MET A 131 1.58 7.38 4.41
N ARG A 132 2.83 7.16 4.86
CA ARG A 132 3.93 8.12 4.60
C ARG A 132 4.15 8.31 3.10
N LYS A 133 4.08 7.23 2.31
CA LYS A 133 4.30 7.33 0.87
C LYS A 133 3.15 8.03 0.16
N ILE A 134 1.90 7.81 0.57
CA ILE A 134 0.73 8.55 0.09
C ILE A 134 0.88 10.04 0.42
N ASN A 135 1.21 10.37 1.68
CA ASN A 135 1.42 11.74 2.14
C ASN A 135 2.46 12.48 1.29
N ALA A 136 3.61 11.84 1.05
CA ALA A 136 4.71 12.43 0.29
C ALA A 136 4.47 12.56 -1.23
N VAL A 137 3.49 11.84 -1.79
CA VAL A 137 3.28 11.79 -3.24
C VAL A 137 2.09 12.64 -3.67
N ALA A 138 0.91 12.41 -3.09
CA ALA A 138 -0.34 13.06 -3.49
C ALA A 138 -1.43 12.74 -2.45
N ALA A 139 -1.33 13.32 -1.25
CA ALA A 139 -2.18 12.97 -0.12
C ALA A 139 -3.69 13.09 -0.43
N SER A 140 -4.10 14.17 -1.10
CA SER A 140 -5.49 14.46 -1.40
C SER A 140 -6.05 13.53 -2.47
N GLU A 141 -5.35 13.43 -3.60
CA GLU A 141 -5.77 12.70 -4.79
C GLU A 141 -5.79 11.19 -4.52
N LEU A 142 -4.76 10.66 -3.86
CA LEU A 142 -4.71 9.25 -3.50
C LEU A 142 -5.70 8.92 -2.40
N SER A 143 -5.91 9.80 -1.42
CA SER A 143 -6.95 9.59 -0.39
C SER A 143 -8.34 9.43 -1.00
N GLN A 144 -8.67 10.28 -1.98
CA GLN A 144 -9.93 10.20 -2.71
C GLN A 144 -10.03 8.93 -3.56
N ALA A 145 -9.02 8.65 -4.38
CA ALA A 145 -9.05 7.53 -5.31
C ALA A 145 -9.03 6.17 -4.61
N LEU A 146 -8.24 6.04 -3.55
CA LEU A 146 -8.19 4.85 -2.69
C LEU A 146 -9.38 4.77 -1.73
N GLN A 147 -10.27 5.77 -1.71
CA GLN A 147 -11.43 5.87 -0.81
C GLN A 147 -11.04 5.57 0.65
N LEU A 148 -9.97 6.22 1.11
CA LEU A 148 -9.45 6.03 2.47
C LEU A 148 -10.52 6.38 3.51
N ASN A 149 -10.54 5.60 4.60
CA ASN A 149 -11.56 5.77 5.63
C ASN A 149 -11.30 7.06 6.45
N LYS A 150 -12.16 7.38 7.42
CA LYS A 150 -12.00 8.59 8.25
C LYS A 150 -10.72 8.58 9.09
N ILE A 151 -10.32 7.42 9.59
CA ILE A 151 -9.13 7.21 10.44
C ILE A 151 -7.88 7.39 9.59
N ASP A 152 -7.81 6.74 8.42
CA ASP A 152 -6.68 6.85 7.51
C ASP A 152 -6.46 8.31 7.07
N ARG A 153 -7.55 9.02 6.76
CA ARG A 153 -7.49 10.45 6.42
C ARG A 153 -7.03 11.32 7.59
N TRP A 154 -7.45 11.00 8.81
CA TRP A 154 -6.95 11.67 10.00
C TRP A 154 -5.46 11.42 10.21
N ILE A 155 -4.98 10.18 10.02
CA ILE A 155 -3.55 9.85 10.05
C ILE A 155 -2.78 10.67 9.02
N LEU A 156 -3.25 10.74 7.77
CA LEU A 156 -2.61 11.56 6.74
C LEU A 156 -2.52 13.05 7.14
N ASN A 157 -3.58 13.60 7.73
CA ASN A 157 -3.57 14.97 8.23
C ASN A 157 -2.51 15.15 9.32
N VAL A 158 -2.38 14.21 10.27
CA VAL A 158 -1.32 14.27 11.30
C VAL A 158 0.07 14.21 10.65
N LEU A 159 0.30 13.27 9.74
CA LEU A 159 1.58 13.12 9.05
C LEU A 159 1.98 14.36 8.25
N SER A 160 1.02 15.12 7.70
CA SER A 160 1.31 16.35 6.94
C SER A 160 1.94 17.48 7.77
N PHE A 161 1.86 17.42 9.11
CA PHE A 161 2.50 18.38 10.01
C PHE A 161 3.89 17.95 10.48
N LEU A 162 4.35 16.76 10.09
CA LEU A 162 5.60 16.17 10.54
C LEU A 162 6.66 16.24 9.44
N ASP A 163 7.91 16.49 9.83
CA ASP A 163 9.05 16.31 8.92
C ASP A 163 9.34 14.83 8.65
N ASP A 164 10.17 14.54 7.65
CA ASP A 164 10.46 13.17 7.22
C ASP A 164 11.06 12.31 8.36
N ALA A 165 11.89 12.90 9.22
CA ALA A 165 12.49 12.20 10.34
C ALA A 165 11.43 11.79 11.36
N SER A 166 10.54 12.71 11.71
CA SER A 166 9.42 12.50 12.64
C SER A 166 8.40 11.52 12.08
N GLN A 167 8.10 11.59 10.77
CA GLN A 167 7.24 10.61 10.13
C GLN A 167 7.86 9.20 10.18
N ASN A 168 9.15 9.07 9.85
CA ASN A 168 9.85 7.78 9.88
C ASN A 168 9.90 7.16 11.29
N ALA A 169 10.03 7.98 12.34
CA ALA A 169 10.03 7.51 13.72
C ALA A 169 8.62 7.25 14.28
N GLY A 170 7.63 8.07 13.88
CA GLY A 170 6.33 8.16 14.56
C GLY A 170 5.16 7.48 13.83
N ALA A 171 5.26 7.20 12.52
CA ALA A 171 4.10 6.70 11.77
C ALA A 171 3.62 5.31 12.25
N TYR A 172 4.54 4.39 12.51
CA TYR A 172 4.21 3.05 13.03
C TYR A 172 3.47 3.11 14.39
N PRO A 173 4.04 3.72 15.45
CA PRO A 173 3.34 3.79 16.73
C PRO A 173 2.02 4.58 16.66
N LEU A 174 1.94 5.62 15.81
CA LEU A 174 0.69 6.36 15.58
C LEU A 174 -0.41 5.42 15.06
N ILE A 175 -0.15 4.69 13.97
CA ILE A 175 -1.16 3.83 13.35
C ILE A 175 -1.61 2.71 14.30
N VAL A 176 -0.65 1.98 14.89
CA VAL A 176 -0.97 0.84 15.75
C VAL A 176 -1.74 1.31 16.99
N THR A 177 -1.35 2.43 17.60
CA THR A 177 -2.02 2.94 18.80
C THR A 177 -3.42 3.43 18.47
N THR A 178 -3.59 4.20 17.38
CA THR A 178 -4.90 4.70 16.96
C THR A 178 -5.86 3.56 16.66
N LYS A 179 -5.44 2.55 15.89
CA LYS A 179 -6.32 1.42 15.55
C LYS A 179 -6.61 0.52 16.73
N ARG A 180 -5.64 0.28 17.62
CA ARG A 180 -5.89 -0.45 18.88
C ARG A 180 -6.92 0.28 19.72
N PHE A 181 -6.76 1.58 19.93
CA PHE A 181 -7.70 2.39 20.71
C PHE A 181 -9.13 2.31 20.15
N LEU A 182 -9.28 2.40 18.83
CA LEU A 182 -10.59 2.36 18.18
C LEU A 182 -11.25 0.97 18.20
N ASN A 183 -10.51 -0.11 18.40
CA ASN A 183 -11.10 -1.44 18.59
C ASN A 183 -11.67 -1.65 20.00
N TYR A 184 -11.43 -0.73 20.95
CA TYR A 184 -11.99 -0.78 22.30
C TYR A 184 -13.33 -0.04 22.45
N PHE A 185 -13.81 0.64 21.40
CA PHE A 185 -15.05 1.42 21.39
C PHE A 185 -15.92 1.03 20.19
#